data_AF-A0A1V3WPZ4-F1
#
_entry.id   AF-A0A1V3WPZ4-F1
#
_cell.length_a   1.000
_cell.length_b   1.000
_cell.length_c   1.000
_cell.angle_alpha   90.00
_cell.angle_beta   90.00
_cell.angle_gamma   90.00
#
_symmetry.space_group_name_H-M   'P 1'
#
loop_
_entity.id
_entity.type
_entity.pdbx_description
1 polymer ?
#
loop_
_entity_poly.entity_id
_entity_poly.type
_entity_poly.pdbx_seq_one_letter_code
_entity_poly.pdbx_strand_id
1 'polypeptide(L)'
;MIQLLADRAFQWSLNAGVVIQRVVERDSPTWSPRFIDHLVGDRIHRELMDFTDKVRRNPDHELRRSATRFLFEFADDLQNDPATIARADAVKEQLMARDEVANAAAAAWKTLKRLVLEGVDDPSSSLRTRIAGTVIRVGESLRDDAELRDKVDDWMLRAAQHLVSQYGVEITAIITDTIERWDAEEASRRIELHVGRDLQFIRINGTVVGALAGLAIYAIAQLFF
;
A
#
# COMPACT_ATOMS: atom_id res chain seq x y z
N MET A 1 13.16 -2.67 5.53
CA MET A 1 12.69 -4.06 5.71
C MET A 1 13.82 -5.03 6.09
N ILE A 2 14.89 -5.16 5.29
CA ILE A 2 15.98 -6.12 5.55
C ILE A 2 16.71 -5.90 6.88
N GLN A 3 16.84 -4.65 7.34
CA GLN A 3 17.40 -4.36 8.67
C GLN A 3 16.61 -5.03 9.80
N LEU A 4 15.27 -4.95 9.77
CA LEU A 4 14.40 -5.59 10.76
C LEU A 4 14.53 -7.11 10.73
N LEU A 5 14.67 -7.70 9.54
CA LEU A 5 14.92 -9.14 9.38
C LEU A 5 16.29 -9.54 9.94
N ALA A 6 17.33 -8.74 9.69
CA ALA A 6 18.67 -8.97 10.23
C ALA A 6 18.71 -8.85 11.76
N ASP A 7 18.05 -7.83 12.32
CA ASP A 7 17.90 -7.67 13.77
C ASP A 7 17.13 -8.86 14.38
N ARG A 8 16.05 -9.31 13.72
CA ARG A 8 15.26 -10.46 14.19
C ARG A 8 16.03 -11.78 14.08
N ALA A 9 16.80 -11.98 13.02
CA ALA A 9 17.64 -13.16 12.83
C ALA A 9 18.74 -13.25 13.89
N PHE A 10 19.36 -12.12 14.25
CA PHE A 10 20.32 -12.06 15.36
C PHE A 10 19.66 -12.37 16.71
N GLN A 11 18.47 -11.81 16.98
CA GLN A 11 17.74 -12.13 18.21
C GLN A 11 17.36 -13.61 18.31
N TRP A 12 17.06 -14.25 17.17
CA TRP A 12 16.83 -15.69 17.12
C TRP A 12 18.12 -16.48 17.36
N SER A 13 19.24 -16.10 16.73
CA SER A 13 20.51 -16.81 16.86
C SER A 13 21.04 -16.82 18.29
N LEU A 14 20.80 -15.77 19.08
CA LEU A 14 21.12 -15.74 20.53
C LEU A 14 20.47 -16.90 21.30
N ASN A 15 19.25 -17.30 20.92
CA ASN A 15 18.48 -18.35 21.60
C ASN A 15 18.51 -19.69 20.84
N ALA A 16 19.19 -19.75 19.69
CA ALA A 16 19.18 -20.92 18.81
C ALA A 16 20.03 -22.09 19.34
N GLY A 17 20.86 -21.90 20.37
CA GLY A 17 21.77 -22.93 20.89
C GLY A 17 21.07 -24.26 21.18
N VAL A 18 19.90 -24.23 21.85
CA VAL A 18 19.12 -25.44 22.17
C VAL A 18 18.57 -26.14 20.91
N VAL A 19 18.20 -25.37 19.89
CA VAL A 19 17.68 -25.91 18.62
C VAL A 19 18.82 -26.53 17.82
N ILE A 20 19.95 -25.83 17.71
CA ILE A 20 21.14 -26.29 17.00
C ILE A 20 21.67 -27.57 17.64
N GLN A 21 21.77 -27.60 18.96
CA GLN A 21 22.24 -28.77 19.69
C GLN A 21 21.33 -29.98 19.45
N ARG A 22 20.01 -29.80 19.50
CA ARG A 22 19.04 -30.87 19.23
C ARG A 22 19.14 -31.40 17.78
N VAL A 23 19.36 -30.52 16.82
CA VAL A 23 19.52 -30.90 15.40
C VAL A 23 20.82 -31.67 15.19
N VAL A 24 21.92 -31.19 15.79
CA VAL A 24 23.22 -31.85 15.70
C VAL A 24 23.17 -33.23 16.36
N GLU A 25 22.55 -33.37 17.53
CA GLU A 25 22.38 -34.67 18.21
C GLU A 25 21.43 -35.63 17.46
N ARG A 26 20.45 -35.10 16.71
CA ARG A 26 19.52 -35.92 15.92
C ARG A 26 20.17 -36.43 14.63
N ASP A 27 20.91 -35.56 13.95
CA ASP A 27 21.48 -35.82 12.64
C ASP A 27 22.95 -36.31 12.73
N SER A 28 23.49 -36.45 13.94
CA SER A 28 24.84 -36.99 14.19
C SER A 28 24.95 -38.46 13.76
N PRO A 29 26.05 -38.86 13.10
CA PRO A 29 26.29 -40.26 12.78
C PRO A 29 26.36 -41.14 14.03
N THR A 30 25.90 -42.39 13.94
CA THR A 30 25.88 -43.35 15.06
C THR A 30 27.27 -43.69 15.62
N TRP A 31 28.34 -43.38 14.90
CA TRP A 31 29.73 -43.57 15.35
C TRP A 31 30.30 -42.36 16.12
N SER A 32 29.59 -41.23 16.16
CA SER A 32 30.05 -39.99 16.80
C SER A 32 29.94 -40.06 18.33
N PRO A 33 31.02 -39.75 19.08
CA PRO A 33 30.93 -39.55 20.52
C PRO A 33 30.19 -38.24 20.86
N ARG A 34 29.33 -38.26 21.89
CA ARG A 34 28.54 -37.08 22.31
C ARG A 34 29.35 -35.81 22.58
N PHE A 35 30.60 -35.94 23.01
CA PHE A 35 31.46 -34.77 23.25
C PHE A 35 31.80 -34.03 21.95
N ILE A 36 31.90 -34.74 20.82
CA ILE A 36 32.13 -34.15 19.49
C ILE A 36 30.86 -33.43 19.03
N ASP A 37 29.68 -34.02 19.24
CA ASP A 37 28.40 -33.40 18.88
C ASP A 37 28.18 -32.08 19.61
N HIS A 38 28.50 -32.03 20.92
CA HIS A 38 28.45 -30.79 21.70
C HIS A 38 29.45 -29.74 21.19
N LEU A 39 30.70 -30.13 20.90
CA LEU A 39 31.71 -29.20 20.38
C LEU A 39 31.31 -28.61 19.02
N VAL A 40 30.74 -29.43 18.15
CA VAL A 40 30.24 -29.01 16.83
C VAL A 40 29.03 -28.10 16.98
N GLY A 41 28.05 -28.46 17.82
CA GLY A 41 26.88 -27.62 18.10
C GLY A 41 27.26 -26.25 18.64
N ASP A 42 28.16 -26.21 19.61
CA ASP A 42 28.70 -24.97 20.19
C ASP A 42 29.45 -24.12 19.16
N ARG A 43 30.23 -24.75 18.27
CA ARG A 43 30.95 -24.04 17.21
C ARG A 43 29.98 -23.45 16.18
N ILE A 44 28.98 -24.21 15.76
CA ILE A 44 27.94 -23.76 14.82
C ILE A 44 27.15 -22.61 15.42
N HIS A 45 26.76 -22.71 16.70
CA HIS A 45 26.01 -21.65 17.37
C HIS A 45 26.79 -20.34 17.43
N ARG A 46 28.08 -20.39 17.81
CA ARG A 46 28.96 -19.21 17.83
C ARG A 46 29.13 -18.59 16.45
N GLU A 47 29.43 -19.40 15.43
CA GLU A 47 29.62 -18.89 14.07
C GLU A 47 28.33 -18.31 13.48
N LEU A 48 27.17 -18.90 13.77
CA LEU A 48 25.87 -18.37 13.35
C LEU A 48 25.58 -17.02 14.02
N MET A 49 25.87 -16.91 15.32
CA MET A 49 25.72 -15.65 16.06
C MET A 49 26.64 -14.56 15.49
N ASP A 50 27.92 -14.87 15.29
CA ASP A 50 28.90 -13.93 14.72
C ASP A 50 28.52 -13.51 13.30
N PHE A 51 28.06 -14.45 12.47
CA PHE A 51 27.61 -14.16 11.12
C PHE A 51 26.37 -13.25 11.11
N THR A 52 25.35 -13.59 11.91
CA THR A 52 24.13 -12.77 12.00
C THR A 52 24.41 -11.37 12.54
N ASP A 53 25.34 -11.22 13.49
CA ASP A 53 25.78 -9.91 13.99
C ASP A 53 26.54 -9.09 12.93
N LYS A 54 27.42 -9.73 12.15
CA LYS A 54 28.13 -9.09 11.02
C LYS A 54 27.16 -8.57 9.95
N VAL A 55 26.16 -9.37 9.60
CA VAL A 55 25.09 -8.99 8.65
C VAL A 55 24.26 -7.83 9.21
N ARG A 56 23.94 -7.84 10.50
CA ARG A 56 23.15 -6.81 11.17
C ARG A 56 23.87 -5.45 11.23
N ARG A 57 25.17 -5.46 11.57
CA ARG A 57 25.99 -4.26 11.77
C ARG A 57 26.48 -3.61 10.48
N ASN A 58 26.55 -4.35 9.38
CA ASN A 58 27.01 -3.84 8.10
C ASN A 58 25.83 -3.68 7.10
N PRO A 59 25.38 -2.45 6.81
CA PRO A 59 24.34 -2.19 5.81
C PRO A 59 24.70 -2.68 4.41
N ASP A 60 25.97 -2.62 4.03
CA ASP A 60 26.49 -2.97 2.69
C ASP A 60 26.94 -4.43 2.57
N HIS A 61 26.61 -5.26 3.56
CA HIS A 61 26.97 -6.67 3.59
C HIS A 61 26.50 -7.39 2.32
N GLU A 62 27.37 -8.23 1.74
CA GLU A 62 27.10 -8.93 0.48
C GLU A 62 25.82 -9.77 0.53
N LEU A 63 25.60 -10.51 1.62
CA LEU A 63 24.35 -11.23 1.86
C LEU A 63 23.09 -10.34 1.76
N ARG A 64 23.14 -9.11 2.29
CA ARG A 64 21.98 -8.19 2.22
C ARG A 64 21.74 -7.74 0.79
N ARG A 65 22.80 -7.46 0.04
CA ARG A 65 22.70 -7.09 -1.38
C ARG A 65 22.17 -8.26 -2.22
N SER A 66 22.69 -9.47 -2.01
CA SER A 66 22.22 -10.67 -2.70
C SER A 66 20.77 -11.01 -2.34
N ALA A 67 20.38 -10.91 -1.07
CA ALA A 67 19.00 -11.11 -0.64
C ALA A 67 18.05 -10.05 -1.22
N THR A 68 18.47 -8.78 -1.23
CA THR A 68 17.71 -7.69 -1.88
C THR A 68 17.50 -7.99 -3.36
N ARG A 69 18.58 -8.33 -4.07
CA ARG A 69 18.56 -8.64 -5.50
C ARG A 69 17.65 -9.83 -5.77
N PHE A 70 17.82 -10.92 -5.05
CA PHE A 70 16.97 -12.10 -5.16
C PHE A 70 15.49 -11.77 -4.95
N LEU A 71 15.15 -10.92 -3.97
CA LEU A 71 13.76 -10.51 -3.75
C LEU A 71 13.20 -9.70 -4.92
N PHE A 72 14.00 -8.84 -5.54
CA PHE A 72 13.58 -8.09 -6.72
C PHE A 72 13.47 -8.96 -7.96
N GLU A 73 14.44 -9.84 -8.21
CA GLU A 73 14.40 -10.83 -9.30
C GLU A 73 13.21 -11.76 -9.14
N PHE A 74 12.98 -12.29 -7.93
CA PHE A 74 11.83 -13.15 -7.66
C PHE A 74 10.50 -12.40 -7.84
N ALA A 75 10.41 -11.12 -7.45
CA ALA A 75 9.21 -10.31 -7.67
C ALA A 75 8.97 -10.01 -9.15
N ASP A 76 10.03 -9.86 -9.95
CA ASP A 76 9.95 -9.70 -11.40
C ASP A 76 9.52 -11.02 -12.07
N ASP A 77 10.15 -12.13 -11.70
CA ASP A 77 9.82 -13.48 -12.19
C ASP A 77 8.36 -13.84 -11.87
N LEU A 78 7.85 -13.46 -10.69
CA LEU A 78 6.45 -13.68 -10.31
C LEU A 78 5.45 -12.90 -11.19
N GLN A 79 5.89 -11.85 -11.89
CA GLN A 79 5.06 -11.05 -12.79
C GLN A 79 5.24 -11.45 -14.25
N ASN A 80 6.46 -11.86 -14.63
CA ASN A 80 6.86 -11.99 -16.03
C ASN A 80 7.20 -13.43 -16.44
N ASP A 81 7.55 -14.33 -15.52
CA ASP A 81 7.91 -15.72 -15.82
C ASP A 81 6.71 -16.68 -15.60
N PRO A 82 6.15 -17.27 -16.67
CA PRO A 82 5.02 -18.19 -16.58
C PRO A 82 5.31 -19.41 -15.71
N ALA A 83 6.55 -19.90 -15.65
CA ALA A 83 6.90 -21.07 -14.86
C ALA A 83 6.88 -20.76 -13.35
N THR A 84 7.37 -19.58 -12.97
CA THR A 84 7.36 -19.10 -11.59
C THR A 84 5.95 -18.75 -11.13
N ILE A 85 5.13 -18.13 -11.98
CA ILE A 85 3.71 -17.88 -11.71
C ILE A 85 2.97 -19.19 -11.45
N ALA A 86 3.12 -20.19 -12.34
CA ALA A 86 2.46 -21.49 -12.19
C ALA A 86 2.86 -22.21 -10.90
N ARG A 87 4.13 -22.11 -10.49
CA ARG A 87 4.59 -22.65 -9.20
C ARG A 87 3.97 -21.92 -8.01
N ALA A 88 3.88 -20.59 -8.08
CA ALA A 88 3.27 -19.80 -7.02
C ALA A 88 1.78 -20.11 -6.88
N ASP A 89 1.06 -20.26 -7.99
CA ASP A 89 -0.34 -20.67 -8.00
C ASP A 89 -0.53 -22.08 -7.46
N ALA A 90 0.33 -23.04 -7.82
CA ALA A 90 0.27 -24.39 -7.27
C ALA A 90 0.47 -24.42 -5.73
N VAL A 91 1.36 -23.58 -5.21
CA VAL A 91 1.56 -23.43 -3.76
C VAL A 91 0.34 -22.76 -3.11
N LYS A 92 -0.22 -21.73 -3.75
CA LYS A 92 -1.46 -21.07 -3.31
C LYS A 92 -2.62 -22.07 -3.22
N GLU A 93 -2.82 -22.89 -4.25
CA GLU A 93 -3.85 -23.91 -4.29
C GLU A 93 -3.64 -24.97 -3.21
N GLN A 94 -2.41 -25.44 -2.98
CA GLN A 94 -2.13 -26.41 -1.92
C GLN A 94 -2.39 -25.86 -0.51
N LEU A 95 -2.13 -24.58 -0.29
CA LEU A 95 -2.43 -23.91 0.98
C LEU A 95 -3.93 -23.70 1.15
N MET A 96 -4.64 -23.30 0.10
CA MET A 96 -6.09 -23.07 0.11
C MET A 96 -6.91 -24.36 0.14
N ALA A 97 -6.37 -25.47 -0.37
CA ALA A 97 -7.00 -26.79 -0.32
C ALA A 97 -7.10 -27.35 1.11
N ARG A 98 -6.44 -26.73 2.09
CA ARG A 98 -6.56 -27.08 3.51
C ARG A 98 -7.64 -26.21 4.12
N ASP A 99 -8.81 -26.79 4.35
CA ASP A 99 -9.94 -26.12 5.00
C ASP A 99 -9.55 -25.49 6.35
N GLU A 100 -8.60 -26.09 7.08
CA GLU A 100 -8.11 -25.50 8.34
C GLU A 100 -7.36 -24.18 8.12
N VAL A 101 -6.62 -24.04 7.02
CA VAL A 101 -5.84 -22.84 6.70
C VAL A 101 -6.77 -21.72 6.26
N ALA A 102 -7.74 -22.01 5.40
CA ALA A 102 -8.74 -21.04 4.96
C ALA A 102 -9.59 -20.52 6.14
N ASN A 103 -10.03 -21.42 7.02
CA ASN A 103 -10.78 -21.05 8.22
C ASN A 103 -9.94 -20.26 9.23
N ALA A 104 -8.67 -20.64 9.43
CA ALA A 104 -7.75 -19.89 10.29
C ALA A 104 -7.47 -18.49 9.76
N ALA A 105 -7.28 -18.34 8.44
CA ALA A 105 -7.09 -17.04 7.79
C ALA A 105 -8.34 -16.15 7.92
N ALA A 106 -9.53 -16.71 7.69
CA ALA A 106 -10.80 -16.00 7.87
C ALA A 106 -11.02 -15.56 9.33
N ALA A 107 -10.69 -16.41 10.30
CA ALA A 107 -10.78 -16.09 11.72
C ALA A 107 -9.76 -15.01 12.14
N ALA A 108 -8.53 -15.10 11.64
CA ALA A 108 -7.51 -14.08 11.84
C ALA A 108 -7.93 -12.74 11.24
N TRP A 109 -8.48 -12.73 10.03
CA TRP A 109 -9.00 -11.53 9.36
C TRP A 109 -10.16 -10.89 10.14
N LYS A 110 -11.11 -11.71 10.60
CA LYS A 110 -12.23 -11.24 11.44
C LYS A 110 -11.74 -10.65 12.75
N THR A 111 -10.72 -11.26 13.36
CA THR A 111 -10.11 -10.78 14.60
C THR A 111 -9.36 -9.47 14.37
N LEU A 112 -8.57 -9.37 13.30
CA LEU A 112 -7.87 -8.15 12.92
C LEU A 112 -8.86 -7.02 12.63
N LYS A 113 -9.90 -7.27 11.83
CA LYS A 113 -10.96 -6.30 11.53
C LYS A 113 -11.61 -5.81 12.82
N ARG A 114 -11.93 -6.71 13.74
CA ARG A 114 -12.48 -6.36 15.05
C ARG A 114 -11.52 -5.50 15.86
N LEU A 115 -10.26 -5.89 15.99
CA LEU A 115 -9.25 -5.12 16.72
C LEU A 115 -9.02 -3.73 16.13
N VAL A 116 -9.10 -3.60 14.79
CA VAL A 116 -9.00 -2.32 14.09
C VAL A 116 -10.23 -1.46 14.35
N LEU A 117 -11.44 -2.01 14.23
CA LEU A 117 -12.68 -1.27 14.48
C LEU A 117 -12.82 -0.86 15.95
N GLU A 118 -12.57 -1.78 16.89
CA GLU A 118 -12.55 -1.50 18.33
C GLU A 118 -11.44 -0.50 18.69
N GLY A 119 -10.28 -0.59 18.04
CA GLY A 119 -9.17 0.35 18.24
C GLY A 119 -9.39 1.75 17.63
N VAL A 120 -10.32 1.87 16.68
CA VAL A 120 -10.75 3.15 16.10
C VAL A 120 -11.82 3.81 16.98
N ASP A 121 -12.72 3.02 17.58
CA ASP A 121 -13.80 3.51 18.42
C ASP A 121 -13.38 3.84 19.87
N ASP A 122 -12.24 3.31 20.37
CA ASP A 122 -11.71 3.67 21.69
C ASP A 122 -10.69 4.85 21.62
N PRO A 123 -11.03 6.04 22.15
CA PRO A 123 -10.16 7.21 22.13
C PRO A 123 -8.89 7.07 22.98
N SER A 124 -8.82 6.08 23.89
CA SER A 124 -7.76 5.93 24.89
C SER A 124 -6.70 4.87 24.55
N SER A 125 -6.85 4.16 23.42
CA SER A 125 -5.94 3.07 23.07
C SER A 125 -4.53 3.58 22.72
N SER A 126 -3.54 3.10 23.48
CA SER A 126 -2.11 3.32 23.21
C SER A 126 -1.71 2.98 21.75
N LEU A 127 -2.48 2.11 21.10
CA LEU A 127 -2.32 1.74 19.70
C LEU A 127 -2.64 2.92 18.76
N ARG A 128 -3.75 3.62 18.97
CA ARG A 128 -4.14 4.79 18.14
C ARG A 128 -3.11 5.91 18.29
N THR A 129 -2.64 6.19 19.50
CA THR A 129 -1.62 7.22 19.73
C THR A 129 -0.30 6.87 19.04
N ARG A 130 0.11 5.60 19.07
CA ARG A 130 1.31 5.12 18.36
C ARG A 130 1.15 5.12 16.85
N ILE A 131 -0.02 4.74 16.34
CA ILE A 131 -0.34 4.78 14.90
C ILE A 131 -0.37 6.23 14.43
N ALA A 132 -1.11 7.11 15.10
CA ALA A 132 -1.17 8.54 14.78
C ALA A 132 0.23 9.18 14.81
N GLY A 133 1.03 8.90 15.85
CA GLY A 133 2.41 9.37 15.92
C GLY A 133 3.30 8.84 14.80
N THR A 134 3.06 7.60 14.34
CA THR A 134 3.79 7.02 13.20
C THR A 134 3.36 7.65 11.88
N VAL A 135 2.06 7.88 11.68
CA VAL A 135 1.51 8.55 10.50
C VAL A 135 2.03 9.98 10.40
N ILE A 136 2.06 10.71 11.52
CA ILE A 136 2.62 12.07 11.57
C ILE A 136 4.10 12.05 11.21
N ARG A 137 4.91 11.16 11.79
CA ARG A 137 6.35 11.04 11.45
C ARG A 137 6.60 10.68 9.99
N VAL A 138 5.75 9.84 9.41
CA VAL A 138 5.81 9.51 7.97
C VAL A 138 5.47 10.74 7.14
N GLY A 139 4.43 11.50 7.51
CA GLY A 139 4.08 12.76 6.86
C GLY A 139 5.17 13.82 6.96
N GLU A 140 5.82 13.96 8.11
CA GLU A 140 6.98 14.84 8.32
C GLU A 140 8.16 14.38 7.45
N SER A 141 8.45 13.08 7.42
CA SER A 141 9.51 12.53 6.56
C SER A 141 9.23 12.80 5.08
N LEU A 142 7.99 12.63 4.62
CA LEU A 142 7.58 12.97 3.24
C LEU A 142 7.70 14.47 2.92
N ARG A 143 7.47 15.34 3.91
CA ARG A 143 7.58 16.80 3.77
C ARG A 143 9.03 17.28 3.80
N ASP A 144 9.87 16.63 4.59
CA ASP A 144 11.22 17.12 4.89
C ASP A 144 12.30 16.42 4.04
N ASP A 145 12.01 15.23 3.49
CA ASP A 145 12.89 14.48 2.59
C ASP A 145 12.32 14.47 1.15
N ALA A 146 13.02 15.16 0.24
CA ALA A 146 12.64 15.24 -1.17
C ALA A 146 12.87 13.91 -1.92
N GLU A 147 13.90 13.14 -1.57
CA GLU A 147 14.20 11.86 -2.23
C GLU A 147 13.15 10.80 -1.87
N LEU A 148 12.68 10.82 -0.62
CA LEU A 148 11.57 9.95 -0.18
C LEU A 148 10.25 10.33 -0.87
N ARG A 149 10.01 11.62 -1.07
CA ARG A 149 8.82 12.12 -1.78
C ARG A 149 8.79 11.65 -3.24
N ASP A 150 9.89 11.84 -3.95
CA ASP A 150 9.99 11.44 -5.36
C ASP A 150 9.78 9.94 -5.54
N LYS A 151 10.30 9.11 -4.61
CA LYS A 151 10.06 7.67 -4.59
C LYS A 151 8.58 7.31 -4.38
N VAL A 152 7.90 8.02 -3.49
CA VAL A 152 6.48 7.76 -3.22
C VAL A 152 5.61 8.22 -4.37
N ASP A 153 5.91 9.37 -4.97
CA ASP A 153 5.20 9.88 -6.14
C ASP A 153 5.34 8.93 -7.34
N ASP A 154 6.56 8.45 -7.60
CA ASP A 154 6.81 7.49 -8.67
C ASP A 154 6.13 6.13 -8.41
N TRP A 155 6.09 5.67 -7.15
CA TRP A 155 5.32 4.48 -6.78
C TRP A 155 3.81 4.67 -6.98
N MET A 156 3.26 5.82 -6.58
CA MET A 156 1.85 6.15 -6.80
C MET A 156 1.52 6.21 -8.30
N LEU A 157 2.41 6.77 -9.11
CA LEU A 157 2.25 6.85 -10.56
C LEU A 157 2.20 5.45 -11.18
N ARG A 158 3.12 4.55 -10.79
CA ARG A 158 3.12 3.16 -11.25
C ARG A 158 1.87 2.40 -10.81
N ALA A 159 1.44 2.59 -9.56
CA ALA A 159 0.23 1.96 -9.04
C ALA A 159 -1.02 2.42 -9.81
N ALA A 160 -1.13 3.73 -10.09
CA ALA A 160 -2.21 4.29 -10.88
C ALA A 160 -2.18 3.77 -12.34
N GLN A 161 -1.00 3.73 -12.98
CA GLN A 161 -0.85 3.17 -14.33
C GLN A 161 -1.25 1.70 -14.38
N HIS A 162 -0.84 0.90 -13.38
CA HIS A 162 -1.21 -0.51 -13.29
C HIS A 162 -2.72 -0.67 -13.12
N LEU A 163 -3.35 0.08 -12.20
CA LEU A 163 -4.80 0.06 -12.00
C LEU A 163 -5.57 0.44 -13.27
N VAL A 164 -5.14 1.48 -13.98
CA VAL A 164 -5.78 1.90 -15.23
C VAL A 164 -5.57 0.87 -16.34
N SER A 165 -4.38 0.27 -16.45
CA SER A 165 -4.10 -0.76 -17.46
C SER A 165 -4.90 -2.04 -17.22
N GLN A 166 -5.11 -2.42 -15.96
CA GLN A 166 -5.76 -3.69 -15.61
C GLN A 166 -7.28 -3.56 -15.47
N TYR A 167 -7.76 -2.42 -14.97
CA TYR A 167 -9.17 -2.19 -14.64
C TYR A 167 -9.80 -1.00 -15.38
N GLY A 168 -9.09 -0.33 -16.29
CA GLY A 168 -9.61 0.87 -16.97
C GLY A 168 -10.93 0.64 -17.72
N VAL A 169 -11.13 -0.57 -18.26
CA VAL A 169 -12.38 -0.96 -18.93
C VAL A 169 -13.52 -1.14 -17.92
N GLU A 170 -13.26 -1.78 -16.76
CA GLU A 170 -14.25 -1.94 -15.68
C GLU A 170 -14.58 -0.61 -14.98
N ILE A 171 -13.60 0.26 -14.77
CA ILE A 171 -13.81 1.60 -14.20
C ILE A 171 -14.71 2.43 -15.13
N THR A 172 -14.47 2.35 -16.45
CA THR A 172 -15.33 3.03 -17.43
C THR A 172 -16.76 2.48 -17.38
N ALA A 173 -16.93 1.16 -17.27
CA ALA A 173 -18.24 0.53 -17.14
C ALA A 173 -18.97 0.95 -15.84
N ILE A 174 -18.27 1.08 -14.72
CA ILE A 174 -18.84 1.54 -13.44
C ILE A 174 -19.25 3.01 -13.52
N ILE A 175 -18.44 3.87 -14.14
CA ILE A 175 -18.78 5.29 -14.34
C ILE A 175 -20.04 5.40 -15.21
N THR A 176 -20.10 4.64 -16.31
CA THR A 176 -21.28 4.60 -17.19
C THR A 176 -22.52 4.11 -16.44
N ASP A 177 -22.47 2.97 -15.73
CA ASP A 177 -23.61 2.45 -14.94
C ASP A 177 -24.02 3.42 -13.82
N THR A 178 -23.07 4.15 -13.24
CA THR A 178 -23.37 5.17 -12.21
C THR A 178 -24.07 6.39 -12.81
N ILE A 179 -23.65 6.86 -13.99
CA ILE A 179 -24.28 7.99 -14.70
C ILE A 179 -25.65 7.57 -15.26
N GLU A 180 -25.79 6.35 -15.78
CA GLU A 180 -27.08 5.82 -16.26
C GLU A 180 -28.09 5.66 -15.12
N ARG A 181 -27.62 5.39 -13.89
CA ARG A 181 -28.46 5.38 -12.68
C ARG A 181 -28.74 6.75 -12.09
N TRP A 182 -28.12 7.82 -12.59
CA TRP A 182 -28.55 9.17 -12.25
C TRP A 182 -29.82 9.48 -13.03
N ASP A 183 -30.94 9.55 -12.31
CA ASP A 183 -32.22 9.95 -12.87
C ASP A 183 -32.06 11.34 -13.52
N ALA A 184 -32.23 11.39 -14.85
CA ALA A 184 -32.01 12.58 -15.66
C ALA A 184 -32.87 13.77 -15.17
N GLU A 185 -34.01 13.50 -14.53
CA GLU A 185 -34.87 14.53 -13.93
C GLU A 185 -34.23 15.18 -12.68
N GLU A 186 -33.54 14.41 -11.84
CA GLU A 186 -32.89 14.92 -10.62
C GLU A 186 -31.64 15.73 -10.97
N ALA A 187 -30.86 15.28 -11.95
CA ALA A 187 -29.70 16.00 -12.47
C ALA A 187 -30.09 17.29 -13.18
N SER A 188 -31.13 17.23 -14.05
CA SER A 188 -31.68 18.41 -14.72
C SER A 188 -32.20 19.44 -13.70
N ARG A 189 -32.95 19.01 -12.68
CA ARG A 189 -33.47 19.90 -11.63
C ARG A 189 -32.36 20.55 -10.79
N ARG A 190 -31.27 19.82 -10.48
CA ARG A 190 -30.11 20.39 -9.76
C ARG A 190 -29.33 21.38 -10.61
N ILE A 191 -29.18 21.13 -11.90
CA ILE A 191 -28.56 22.06 -12.86
C ILE A 191 -29.45 23.30 -13.03
N GLU A 192 -30.77 23.14 -13.19
CA GLU A 192 -31.73 24.24 -13.32
C GLU A 192 -31.79 25.13 -12.07
N LEU A 193 -31.78 24.52 -10.88
CA LEU A 193 -31.73 25.26 -9.60
C LEU A 193 -30.44 26.07 -9.39
N HIS A 194 -29.31 25.62 -9.96
CA HIS A 194 -28.02 26.33 -9.82
C HIS A 194 -27.70 27.27 -11.00
N VAL A 195 -28.25 27.02 -12.20
CA VAL A 195 -27.97 27.79 -13.43
C VAL A 195 -29.08 28.80 -13.75
N GLY A 196 -30.30 28.62 -13.24
CA GLY A 196 -31.45 29.47 -13.56
C GLY A 196 -31.29 30.95 -13.19
N ARG A 197 -30.57 31.26 -12.11
CA ARG A 197 -30.29 32.65 -11.69
C ARG A 197 -29.32 33.36 -12.64
N ASP A 198 -28.31 32.66 -13.14
CA ASP A 198 -27.26 33.25 -13.98
C ASP A 198 -27.76 33.51 -15.42
N LEU A 199 -28.66 32.67 -15.94
CA LEU A 199 -29.32 32.91 -17.24
C LEU A 199 -30.23 34.16 -17.23
N GLN A 200 -30.84 34.49 -16.09
CA GLN A 200 -31.66 35.70 -15.96
C GLN A 200 -30.83 36.99 -15.99
N PHE A 201 -29.59 36.97 -15.49
CA PHE A 201 -28.70 38.14 -15.54
C PHE A 201 -28.37 38.57 -16.96
N ILE A 202 -28.21 37.62 -17.89
CA ILE A 202 -28.00 37.93 -19.31
C ILE A 202 -29.23 38.62 -19.90
N ARG A 203 -30.44 38.15 -19.57
CA ARG A 203 -31.70 38.73 -20.06
C ARG A 203 -31.94 40.13 -19.49
N ILE A 204 -31.68 40.36 -18.21
CA ILE A 204 -31.81 41.67 -17.56
C ILE A 204 -30.76 42.66 -18.08
N ASN A 205 -29.49 42.25 -18.19
CA ASN A 205 -28.46 43.13 -18.74
C ASN A 205 -28.76 43.49 -20.20
N GLY A 206 -29.29 42.55 -21.00
CA GLY A 206 -29.71 42.80 -22.37
C GLY A 206 -30.82 43.86 -22.50
N THR A 207 -31.85 43.83 -21.65
CA THR A 207 -32.92 44.82 -21.68
C THR A 207 -32.48 46.18 -21.15
N VAL A 208 -31.62 46.22 -20.14
CA VAL A 208 -31.08 47.48 -19.58
C VAL A 208 -30.17 48.18 -20.57
N VAL A 209 -29.24 47.46 -21.20
CA VAL A 209 -28.34 48.02 -22.22
C VAL A 209 -29.13 48.45 -23.45
N GLY A 210 -30.11 47.66 -23.90
CA GLY A 210 -30.99 48.02 -25.01
C GLY A 210 -31.80 49.29 -24.75
N ALA A 211 -32.37 49.44 -23.54
CA ALA A 211 -33.13 50.62 -23.16
C ALA A 211 -32.24 51.88 -23.08
N LEU A 212 -31.03 51.78 -22.51
CA LEU A 212 -30.08 52.89 -22.45
C LEU A 212 -29.58 53.31 -23.84
N ALA A 213 -29.28 52.36 -24.71
CA ALA A 213 -28.89 52.63 -26.09
C ALA A 213 -30.04 53.30 -26.87
N GLY A 214 -31.27 52.80 -26.72
CA GLY A 214 -32.46 53.39 -27.32
C GLY A 214 -32.71 54.83 -26.83
N LEU A 215 -32.59 55.08 -25.53
CA LEU A 215 -32.72 56.41 -24.94
C LEU A 215 -31.64 57.36 -25.47
N ALA A 216 -30.39 56.90 -25.57
CA ALA A 216 -29.29 57.70 -26.09
C ALA A 216 -29.49 58.06 -27.57
N ILE A 217 -29.92 57.10 -28.41
CA ILE A 217 -30.23 57.34 -29.82
C ILE A 217 -31.39 58.34 -29.94
N TYR A 218 -32.45 58.16 -29.15
CA TYR A 218 -33.60 59.07 -29.16
C TYR A 218 -33.23 60.50 -28.72
N ALA A 219 -32.43 60.63 -27.66
CA ALA A 219 -31.96 61.93 -27.18
C ALA A 219 -31.07 62.65 -28.21
N ILE A 220 -30.18 61.92 -28.89
CA ILE A 220 -29.36 62.47 -29.98
C ILE A 220 -30.26 62.90 -31.14
N ALA A 221 -31.21 62.07 -31.56
CA ALA A 221 -32.14 62.40 -32.64
C ALA A 221 -32.93 63.69 -32.35
N GLN A 222 -33.38 63.87 -31.11
CA GLN A 222 -34.13 65.07 -30.66
C GLN A 222 -33.26 66.33 -30.50
N LEU A 223 -31.94 66.19 -30.40
CA LEU A 223 -31.00 67.32 -30.27
C LEU A 223 -30.56 67.86 -31.64
N PHE A 224 -30.62 67.03 -32.68
CA PHE A 224 -30.20 67.35 -34.04
C PHE A 224 -31.38 67.65 -35.01
N PHE A 225 -32.62 67.43 -34.59
CA PHE A 225 -33.85 67.81 -35.30
C PHE A 225 -34.72 68.72 -34.44
#